data_AF-A0A1G8JZE0-F1
#
_entry.id   AF-A0A1G8JZE0-F1
#
_cell.length_a   1.000
_cell.length_b   1.000
_cell.length_c   1.000
_cell.angle_alpha   90.00
_cell.angle_beta   90.00
_cell.angle_gamma   90.00
#
_symmetry.space_group_name_H-M   'P 1'
#
loop_
_entity.id
_entity.type
_entity.pdbx_description
1 polymer ?
#
loop_
_entity_poly.entity_id
_entity_poly.type
_entity_poly.pdbx_seq_one_letter_code
_entity_poly.pdbx_strand_id
1 'polypeptide(L)' 'MDTEAFELTVVEAEQVFRLSALQKDLLWEALSLLIITRARALELAVEVCRRQGNAAPDVLDFHLPAIIELQRQFSSQHD' A
#
# COMPACT_ATOMS: atom_id res chain seq x y z
N MET A 1 -43.53 -25.56 5.61
CA MET A 1 -42.55 -24.49 5.89
C MET A 1 -41.33 -24.87 5.09
N ASP A 2 -41.34 -24.49 3.82
CA ASP A 2 -40.32 -24.85 2.84
C ASP A 2 -39.10 -23.98 3.12
N THR A 3 -38.02 -24.62 3.55
CA THR A 3 -36.73 -23.94 3.72
C THR A 3 -35.99 -24.14 2.41
N GLU A 4 -36.19 -23.21 1.48
CA GLU A 4 -35.38 -23.10 0.26
C GLU A 4 -33.93 -22.90 0.72
N ALA A 5 -33.15 -23.98 0.67
CA ALA A 5 -31.72 -23.93 0.82
C ALA A 5 -31.20 -23.10 -0.35
N PHE A 6 -30.84 -21.86 -0.07
CA PHE A 6 -30.10 -21.03 -1.00
C PHE A 6 -28.71 -21.68 -1.14
N GLU A 7 -28.60 -22.62 -2.09
CA GLU A 7 -27.31 -23.07 -2.59
C GLU A 7 -26.64 -21.84 -3.20
N LEU A 8 -25.82 -21.18 -2.38
CA LEU A 8 -24.78 -20.27 -2.82
C LEU A 8 -23.86 -21.10 -3.69
N THR A 9 -24.21 -21.20 -4.96
CA THR A 9 -23.26 -21.54 -6.01
C THR A 9 -22.16 -20.48 -5.90
N VAL A 10 -21.07 -20.87 -5.25
CA VAL A 10 -19.82 -20.14 -5.29
C VAL A 10 -19.40 -20.21 -6.75
N VAL A 11 -19.86 -19.23 -7.52
CA VAL A 11 -19.26 -18.93 -8.81
C VAL A 11 -17.90 -18.38 -8.46
N GLU A 12 -16.93 -19.29 -8.28
CA GLU A 12 -15.50 -19.06 -8.35
C GLU A 12 -15.18 -18.57 -9.77
N ALA A 13 -15.68 -17.40 -10.11
CA ALA A 13 -14.98 -16.53 -11.01
C ALA A 13 -13.97 -15.82 -10.12
N GLU A 14 -12.71 -16.27 -10.13
CA GLU A 14 -11.57 -15.40 -9.89
C GLU A 14 -11.70 -14.20 -10.85
N GLN A 15 -12.54 -13.23 -10.49
CA GLN A 15 -12.46 -11.90 -11.07
C GLN A 15 -11.15 -11.35 -10.55
N VAL A 16 -10.09 -11.59 -11.32
CA VAL A 16 -8.82 -10.89 -11.19
C VAL A 16 -9.20 -9.41 -11.17
N PHE A 17 -9.08 -8.78 -10.00
CA PHE A 17 -9.35 -7.37 -9.83
C PHE A 17 -8.31 -6.61 -10.67
N ARG A 18 -8.69 -6.28 -11.91
CA ARG A 18 -7.82 -5.61 -12.87
C ARG A 18 -8.13 -4.12 -12.83
N LEU A 19 -7.15 -3.35 -12.36
CA LEU A 19 -7.19 -1.90 -12.45
C LEU A 19 -7.07 -1.46 -13.92
N SER A 20 -7.86 -0.45 -14.30
CA SER A 20 -7.66 0.27 -15.56
C SER A 20 -6.31 0.99 -15.56
N ALA A 21 -5.81 1.38 -16.74
CA ALA A 21 -4.57 2.16 -16.85
C ALA A 21 -4.61 3.42 -15.98
N LEU A 22 -5.73 4.19 -16.07
CA LEU A 22 -5.94 5.37 -15.24
C LEU A 22 -5.88 5.06 -13.73
N GLN A 23 -6.49 3.94 -13.29
CA GLN A 23 -6.46 3.56 -11.88
C GLN A 23 -5.04 3.16 -11.42
N LYS A 24 -4.26 2.51 -12.28
CA LYS A 24 -2.85 2.18 -11.99
C LYS A 24 -2.01 3.45 -11.87
N ASP A 25 -2.18 4.41 -12.76
CA ASP A 25 -1.45 5.68 -12.73
C ASP A 25 -1.80 6.49 -11.48
N LEU A 26 -3.09 6.62 -11.15
CA LEU A 26 -3.54 7.29 -9.93
C LEU A 26 -2.99 6.60 -8.67
N LEU A 27 -2.96 5.26 -8.66
CA LEU A 27 -2.40 4.51 -7.54
C LEU A 27 -0.89 4.70 -7.43
N TRP A 28 -0.17 4.70 -8.55
CA TRP A 28 1.26 4.99 -8.60
C TRP A 28 1.59 6.39 -8.06
N GLU A 29 0.82 7.41 -8.47
CA GLU A 29 0.95 8.77 -7.97
C GLU A 29 0.67 8.86 -6.46
N ALA A 30 -0.42 8.24 -6.00
CA ALA A 30 -0.77 8.22 -4.58
C ALA A 30 0.31 7.55 -3.72
N LEU A 31 0.86 6.42 -4.19
CA LEU A 31 1.95 5.73 -3.50
C LEU A 31 3.25 6.56 -3.52
N SER A 32 3.54 7.26 -4.63
CA SER A 32 4.69 8.17 -4.71
C SER A 32 4.59 9.30 -3.68
N LEU A 33 3.42 9.94 -3.59
CA LEU A 33 3.15 10.99 -2.61
C LEU A 33 3.25 10.47 -1.17
N LEU A 34 2.75 9.26 -0.92
CA LEU A 34 2.82 8.62 0.38
C LEU A 34 4.27 8.31 0.79
N ILE A 35 5.10 7.80 -0.14
CA ILE A 35 6.53 7.56 0.09
C ILE A 35 7.24 8.85 0.47
N ILE A 36 7.04 9.93 -0.30
CA ILE A 36 7.68 11.23 -0.04
C ILE A 36 7.27 11.75 1.34
N THR A 37 5.98 11.68 1.67
CA THR A 37 5.45 12.19 2.93
C THR A 37 6.00 11.40 4.12
N ARG A 38 6.05 10.06 4.04
CA ARG A 38 6.57 9.22 5.12
C ARG A 38 8.08 9.31 5.25
N ALA A 39 8.82 9.43 4.15
CA ALA A 39 10.25 9.67 4.19
C ALA A 39 10.56 10.99 4.90
N ARG A 40 9.82 12.05 4.57
CA ARG A 40 9.98 13.35 5.25
C ARG A 40 9.64 13.28 6.74
N ALA A 41 8.60 12.56 7.11
CA ALA A 41 8.23 12.38 8.50
C ALA A 41 9.29 11.59 9.28
N LEU A 42 9.90 10.58 8.66
CA LEU A 42 11.04 9.84 9.22
C LEU A 42 12.24 10.76 9.45
N GLU A 43 12.64 11.56 8.46
CA GLU A 43 13.76 12.52 8.60
C GLU A 43 13.56 13.44 9.81
N LEU A 44 12.35 13.99 9.96
CA LEU A 44 12.01 14.88 11.07
C LEU A 44 12.01 14.14 12.41
N ALA A 45 11.45 12.92 12.46
CA ALA A 45 11.41 12.13 13.68
C ALA A 45 12.81 11.71 14.14
N VAL A 46 13.68 11.30 13.21
CA VAL A 46 15.10 11.02 13.48
C VAL A 46 15.79 12.24 14.08
N GLU A 47 15.60 13.42 13.48
CA GLU A 47 16.21 14.65 13.98
C GLU A 47 15.70 15.05 15.37
N VAL A 48 14.41 14.87 15.65
CA VAL A 48 13.84 15.10 16.98
C VAL A 48 14.39 14.11 18.01
N CYS A 49 14.41 12.81 17.71
CA CYS A 49 14.96 11.80 18.61
C CYS A 49 16.43 12.04 18.90
N ARG A 50 17.22 12.39 17.87
CA ARG A 50 18.63 12.74 18.01
C ARG A 50 18.85 13.91 18.97
N ARG A 51 18.03 14.97 18.88
CA ARG A 51 18.11 16.13 19.79
C ARG A 51 17.70 15.81 21.22
N GLN A 52 16.82 14.84 21.42
CA GLN A 52 16.33 14.43 22.73
C GLN A 52 17.18 13.32 23.38
N GLY A 53 18.17 12.76 22.65
CA GLY A 53 18.94 11.61 23.11
C GLY A 53 18.16 10.29 23.10
N ASN A 54 17.05 10.24 22.36
CA ASN A 54 16.20 9.06 22.22
C ASN A 54 16.67 8.18 21.06
N ALA A 55 16.26 6.91 21.07
CA ALA A 55 16.43 6.02 19.93
C ALA A 55 15.73 6.61 18.69
N ALA A 56 16.43 6.62 17.56
CA ALA A 56 15.86 7.06 16.30
C ALA A 56 14.94 5.97 15.72
N PRO A 57 13.76 6.34 15.18
CA PRO A 57 12.92 5.39 14.45
C PRO A 57 13.58 4.97 13.15
N ASP A 58 13.21 3.81 12.65
CA ASP A 58 13.72 3.26 11.39
C ASP A 58 12.70 3.33 10.24
N VAL A 59 13.09 2.79 9.07
CA VAL A 59 12.24 2.80 7.87
C VAL A 59 11.01 1.90 7.99
N LEU A 60 11.02 0.91 8.90
CA LEU A 60 9.91 -0.01 9.15
C LEU A 60 8.84 0.67 10.00
N ASP A 61 9.24 1.50 10.98
CA ASP A 61 8.31 2.33 11.77
C ASP A 61 7.46 3.24 10.86
N PHE A 62 8.04 3.67 9.74
CA PHE A 62 7.38 4.48 8.70
C PHE A 62 6.85 3.67 7.53
N HIS A 63 6.89 2.33 7.60
CA HIS A 63 6.35 1.40 6.60
C HIS A 63 6.82 1.68 5.16
N LEU A 64 7.99 2.30 4.98
CA LEU A 64 8.51 2.66 3.65
C LEU A 64 8.73 1.43 2.76
N PRO A 65 9.32 0.32 3.25
CA PRO A 65 9.53 -0.87 2.42
C PRO A 65 8.22 -1.46 1.89
N ALA A 66 7.18 -1.50 2.71
CA ALA A 66 5.88 -2.04 2.31
C ALA A 66 5.22 -1.21 1.21
N ILE A 67 5.32 0.12 1.27
CA ILE A 67 4.77 1.00 0.23
C ILE A 67 5.57 0.89 -1.07
N ILE A 68 6.90 0.82 -0.99
CA ILE A 68 7.77 0.67 -2.17
C ILE A 68 7.50 -0.66 -2.86
N GLU A 69 7.34 -1.75 -2.10
CA GLU A 69 7.00 -3.05 -2.65
C GLU A 69 5.63 -3.03 -3.34
N LEU A 70 4.64 -2.42 -2.69
CA LEU A 70 3.32 -2.22 -3.29
C LEU A 70 3.42 -1.40 -4.58
N GLN A 71 4.26 -0.35 -4.60
CA GLN A 71 4.50 0.47 -5.79
C GLN A 71 5.03 -0.36 -6.96
N ARG A 72 6.03 -1.21 -6.71
CA ARG A 72 6.67 -2.06 -7.73
C ARG A 72 5.69 -3.02 -8.38
N GLN A 73 4.76 -3.59 -7.59
CA GLN A 73 3.72 -4.49 -8.09
C GLN A 73 2.85 -3.82 -9.16
N PHE A 74 2.66 -2.50 -9.10
CA PHE A 74 1.92 -1.75 -10.11
C PHE A 74 2.79 -1.20 -11.25
N SER A 75 4.12 -1.12 -11.09
CA SER A 75 5.06 -0.83 -12.20
C SER A 75 5.23 -2.00 -13.15
N SER A 76 5.26 -3.24 -12.64
CA SER A 76 5.58 -4.43 -13.42
C SER A 76 4.51 -4.85 -14.43
N GLN A 77 3.39 -4.11 -14.53
CA GLN A 77 2.32 -4.35 -15.50
C GLN A 77 2.29 -3.31 -16.64
N HIS A 78 3.40 -2.59 -16.87
CA HIS A 78 3.55 -1.58 -17.91
C HIS A 78 4.36 -2.02 -19.15
N ASP A 79 4.69 -3.32 -19.26
CA ASP A 79 5.32 -3.92 -20.46
C ASP A 79 4.33 -4.82 -21.22
#